data_AF-A0A1M3KUP6-F1
#
_entry.id   AF-A0A1M3KUP6-F1
#
_cell.length_a   1.000
_cell.length_b   1.000
_cell.length_c   1.000
_cell.angle_alpha   90.00
_cell.angle_beta   90.00
_cell.angle_gamma   90.00
#
_symmetry.space_group_name_H-M   'P 1'
#
loop_
_entity.id
_entity.type
_entity.pdbx_description
1 polymer ?
#
loop_
_entity_poly.entity_id
_entity_poly.type
_entity_poly.pdbx_seq_one_letter_code
_entity_poly.pdbx_strand_id
1 'polypeptide(L)'
;MWANEIESALKTMHCLCAIITPEFNNSKWCDQEVGYALGRNILVIPIRKGCDPYGLFGKVQGIQSNGKSANKLAEEIFHILCSNKISQKTYLKILAGLLLNSKNNNEASKWLNLIKDIKSMDNEIIEFIHSNYLKNDNLTDDSILKIANEFFTKYSFKPLQKVAVVEENIGDDLPF
;
A
#
# COMPACT_ATOMS: atom_id res chain seq x y z
N MET A 1 2.71 4.06 -31.56
CA MET A 1 1.90 2.86 -31.85
C MET A 1 1.43 2.29 -30.52
N TRP A 2 0.19 1.80 -30.42
CA TRP A 2 -0.41 1.24 -29.20
C TRP A 2 0.44 0.16 -28.50
N ALA A 3 1.16 -0.66 -29.26
CA ALA A 3 2.07 -1.67 -28.70
C ALA A 3 3.17 -1.08 -27.80
N ASN A 4 3.67 0.12 -28.09
CA ASN A 4 4.69 0.78 -27.26
C ASN A 4 4.12 1.20 -25.90
N GLU A 5 2.84 1.55 -25.84
CA GLU A 5 2.17 1.94 -24.59
C GLU A 5 1.98 0.70 -23.69
N ILE A 6 1.56 -0.43 -24.27
CA ILE A 6 1.49 -1.71 -23.56
C ILE A 6 2.88 -2.09 -23.03
N GLU A 7 3.91 -2.04 -23.88
CA GLU A 7 5.26 -2.40 -23.46
C GLU A 7 5.78 -1.48 -22.35
N SER A 8 5.52 -0.17 -22.43
CA SER A 8 5.88 0.77 -21.39
C SER A 8 5.18 0.44 -20.08
N ALA A 9 3.87 0.20 -20.09
CA ALA A 9 3.11 -0.16 -18.89
C ALA A 9 3.60 -1.48 -18.28
N LEU A 10 3.85 -2.49 -19.13
CA LEU A 10 4.39 -3.78 -18.72
C LEU A 10 5.79 -3.66 -18.11
N LYS A 11 6.63 -2.73 -18.58
CA LYS A 11 7.96 -2.46 -17.99
C LYS A 11 7.89 -1.77 -16.64
N THR A 12 6.93 -0.86 -16.45
CA THR A 12 6.87 0.00 -15.25
C THR A 12 5.95 -0.52 -14.14
N MET A 13 5.05 -1.45 -14.43
CA MET A 13 4.13 -1.98 -13.42
C MET A 13 4.87 -2.77 -12.32
N HIS A 14 4.32 -2.71 -11.11
CA HIS A 14 4.79 -3.46 -9.93
C HIS A 14 3.99 -4.76 -9.69
N CYS A 15 2.80 -4.85 -10.29
CA CYS A 15 1.88 -5.99 -10.18
C CYS A 15 0.95 -5.96 -11.40
N LEU A 16 0.45 -7.13 -11.81
CA LEU A 16 -0.55 -7.27 -12.87
C LEU A 16 -1.82 -7.93 -12.31
N CYS A 17 -2.99 -7.40 -12.63
CA CYS A 17 -4.28 -8.06 -12.39
C CYS A 17 -4.82 -8.60 -13.71
N ALA A 18 -5.01 -9.92 -13.82
CA ALA A 18 -5.52 -10.57 -15.02
C ALA A 18 -7.00 -10.90 -14.82
N ILE A 19 -7.91 -10.23 -15.54
CA ILE A 19 -9.35 -10.51 -15.47
C ILE A 19 -9.67 -11.62 -16.48
N ILE A 20 -9.91 -12.82 -15.98
CA ILE A 20 -10.03 -14.03 -16.79
C ILE A 20 -11.50 -14.26 -17.16
N THR A 21 -11.85 -13.83 -18.38
CA THR A 21 -13.14 -14.13 -19.02
C THR A 21 -13.00 -15.32 -19.99
N PRO A 22 -14.11 -15.88 -20.49
CA PRO A 22 -14.06 -16.92 -21.53
C PRO A 22 -13.28 -16.50 -22.80
N GLU A 23 -13.25 -15.21 -23.12
CA GLU A 23 -12.57 -14.66 -24.30
C GLU A 23 -11.11 -14.29 -24.04
N PHE A 24 -10.59 -14.51 -22.83
CA PHE A 24 -9.25 -14.08 -22.45
C PHE A 24 -8.18 -14.70 -23.36
N ASN A 25 -8.32 -15.99 -23.69
CA ASN A 25 -7.41 -16.71 -24.59
C ASN A 25 -7.57 -16.34 -26.07
N ASN A 26 -8.67 -15.67 -26.45
CA ASN A 26 -8.88 -15.19 -27.82
C ASN A 26 -8.13 -13.88 -28.09
N SER A 27 -7.68 -13.19 -27.03
CA SER A 27 -6.86 -11.99 -27.16
C SER A 27 -5.46 -12.34 -27.63
N LYS A 28 -4.97 -11.62 -28.64
CA LYS A 28 -3.58 -11.73 -29.09
C LYS A 28 -2.57 -11.25 -28.03
N TRP A 29 -3.01 -10.59 -26.97
CA TRP A 29 -2.15 -9.87 -26.02
C TRP A 29 -2.17 -10.45 -24.61
N CYS A 30 -3.32 -10.91 -24.11
CA CYS A 30 -3.50 -11.25 -22.70
C CYS A 30 -2.47 -12.26 -22.18
N ASP A 31 -2.22 -13.33 -22.92
CA ASP A 31 -1.22 -14.34 -22.54
C ASP A 31 0.21 -13.81 -22.61
N GLN A 32 0.49 -12.88 -23.54
CA GLN A 32 1.80 -12.24 -23.65
C GLN A 32 2.04 -11.29 -22.46
N GLU A 33 1.03 -10.52 -22.06
CA GLU A 33 1.09 -9.59 -20.91
C GLU A 33 1.31 -10.36 -19.61
N VAL A 34 0.56 -11.45 -19.41
CA VAL A 34 0.73 -12.34 -18.25
C VAL A 34 2.10 -13.02 -18.29
N GLY A 35 2.51 -13.57 -19.43
CA GLY A 35 3.83 -14.18 -19.61
C GLY A 35 4.97 -13.21 -19.30
N TYR A 36 4.85 -11.96 -19.74
CA TYR A 36 5.81 -10.89 -19.46
C TYR A 36 5.91 -10.58 -17.97
N ALA A 37 4.77 -10.47 -17.28
CA ALA A 37 4.72 -10.23 -15.83
C ALA A 37 5.36 -11.38 -15.03
N LEU A 38 5.07 -12.63 -15.41
CA LEU A 38 5.70 -13.82 -14.81
C LEU A 38 7.21 -13.83 -15.06
N GLY A 39 7.64 -13.53 -16.29
CA GLY A 39 9.06 -13.44 -16.65
C GLY A 39 9.82 -12.35 -15.90
N ARG A 40 9.14 -11.25 -15.54
CA ARG A 40 9.67 -10.19 -14.66
C ARG A 40 9.66 -10.55 -13.17
N ASN A 41 9.12 -11.71 -12.79
CA ASN A 41 8.96 -12.13 -11.41
C ASN A 41 8.20 -11.11 -10.54
N ILE A 42 7.18 -10.46 -11.11
CA ILE A 42 6.27 -9.59 -10.37
C ILE A 42 4.96 -10.32 -10.05
N LEU A 43 4.23 -9.83 -9.05
CA LEU A 43 2.98 -10.45 -8.66
C LEU A 43 1.94 -10.36 -9.79
N VAL A 44 1.35 -11.50 -10.12
CA VAL A 44 0.17 -11.62 -10.99
C VAL A 44 -1.00 -12.07 -10.15
N ILE A 45 -2.10 -11.32 -10.17
CA ILE A 45 -3.34 -11.60 -9.44
C ILE A 45 -4.42 -12.00 -10.44
N PRO A 46 -4.79 -13.29 -10.53
CA PRO A 46 -5.90 -13.72 -11.37
C PRO A 46 -7.23 -13.30 -10.75
N ILE A 47 -8.11 -12.71 -11.54
CA ILE A 47 -9.51 -12.41 -11.19
C ILE A 47 -10.39 -13.28 -12.07
N ARG A 48 -10.97 -14.32 -11.49
CA ARG A 48 -11.81 -15.31 -12.17
C ARG A 48 -13.15 -14.66 -12.51
N LYS A 49 -13.44 -14.46 -13.79
CA LYS A 49 -14.71 -13.91 -14.30
C LYS A 49 -15.30 -14.86 -15.33
N GLY A 50 -15.72 -16.03 -14.85
CA GLY A 50 -16.29 -17.10 -15.68
C GLY A 50 -15.30 -18.17 -16.11
N CYS A 51 -13.99 -17.95 -15.93
CA CYS A 51 -12.94 -18.93 -16.21
C CYS A 51 -11.82 -18.90 -15.15
N ASP A 52 -11.01 -19.96 -15.17
CA ASP A 52 -9.89 -20.19 -14.24
C ASP A 52 -8.54 -19.89 -14.93
N PRO A 53 -7.51 -19.50 -14.15
CA PRO A 53 -6.17 -19.34 -14.70
C PRO A 53 -5.64 -20.67 -15.24
N TYR A 54 -4.87 -20.60 -16.32
CA TYR A 54 -4.37 -21.77 -17.05
C TYR A 54 -2.89 -21.61 -17.39
N GLY A 55 -2.30 -22.65 -18.01
CA GLY A 55 -0.88 -22.65 -18.34
C GLY A 55 0.00 -22.45 -17.10
N LEU A 56 1.07 -21.65 -17.24
CA LEU A 56 2.03 -21.41 -16.15
C LEU A 56 1.42 -20.65 -14.96
N PHE A 57 0.52 -19.70 -15.20
CA PHE A 57 -0.15 -18.94 -14.14
C PHE A 57 -1.36 -19.67 -13.54
N GLY A 58 -1.76 -20.82 -14.09
CA GLY A 58 -2.75 -21.72 -13.49
C GLY A 58 -2.37 -22.26 -12.11
N LYS A 59 -1.09 -22.14 -11.73
CA LYS A 59 -0.59 -22.46 -10.38
C LYS A 59 -1.02 -21.42 -9.33
N VAL A 60 -1.44 -20.23 -9.75
CA VAL A 60 -1.83 -19.13 -8.86
C VAL A 60 -3.33 -19.19 -8.61
N GLN A 61 -3.73 -19.19 -7.34
CA GLN A 61 -5.14 -19.14 -6.98
C GLN A 61 -5.73 -17.76 -7.32
N GLY A 62 -6.81 -17.75 -8.09
CA GLY A 62 -7.50 -16.52 -8.49
C GLY A 62 -8.60 -16.08 -7.52
N ILE A 63 -8.84 -14.77 -7.47
CA ILE A 63 -9.97 -14.15 -6.77
C ILE A 63 -11.25 -14.44 -7.56
N GLN A 64 -12.28 -14.99 -6.92
CA GLN A 64 -13.60 -15.10 -7.54
C GLN A 64 -14.26 -13.72 -7.63
N SER A 65 -14.70 -13.33 -8.83
CA SER A 65 -15.41 -12.07 -9.06
C SER A 65 -16.93 -12.19 -9.01
N ASN A 66 -17.48 -13.39 -9.21
CA ASN A 66 -18.93 -13.59 -9.25
C ASN A 66 -19.58 -13.16 -7.91
N GLY A 67 -20.64 -12.34 -8.00
CA GLY A 67 -21.37 -11.83 -6.84
C GLY A 67 -20.64 -10.76 -6.02
N LYS A 68 -19.46 -10.27 -6.44
CA LYS A 68 -18.71 -9.23 -5.73
C LYS A 68 -18.83 -7.88 -6.42
N SER A 69 -18.91 -6.81 -5.62
CA SER A 69 -18.77 -5.45 -6.13
C SER A 69 -17.31 -5.14 -6.45
N ALA A 70 -17.08 -4.10 -7.28
CA ALA A 70 -15.74 -3.62 -7.58
C ALA A 70 -14.98 -3.20 -6.30
N ASN A 71 -15.67 -2.61 -5.32
CA ASN A 71 -15.07 -2.22 -4.04
C ASN A 71 -14.58 -3.43 -3.25
N LYS A 72 -15.36 -4.52 -3.21
CA LYS A 72 -14.93 -5.73 -2.51
C LYS A 72 -13.74 -6.40 -3.19
N LEU A 73 -13.71 -6.40 -4.52
CA LEU A 73 -12.55 -6.87 -5.28
C LEU A 73 -11.31 -6.02 -5.02
N ALA A 74 -11.44 -4.70 -4.98
CA ALA A 74 -10.34 -3.80 -4.68
C ALA A 74 -9.75 -4.05 -3.27
N GLU A 75 -10.61 -4.27 -2.27
CA GLU A 75 -10.20 -4.63 -0.91
C GLU A 75 -9.42 -5.95 -0.87
N GLU A 76 -9.89 -6.99 -1.58
CA GLU A 76 -9.18 -8.27 -1.65
C GLU A 76 -7.82 -8.15 -2.37
N ILE A 77 -7.77 -7.39 -3.46
CA ILE A 77 -6.52 -7.09 -4.18
C ILE A 77 -5.55 -6.38 -3.23
N PHE A 78 -6.01 -5.36 -2.51
CA PHE A 78 -5.20 -4.62 -1.53
C PHE A 78 -4.58 -5.55 -0.47
N HIS A 79 -5.38 -6.46 0.10
CA HIS A 79 -4.86 -7.41 1.08
C HIS A 79 -3.83 -8.38 0.50
N ILE A 80 -4.00 -8.82 -0.75
CA ILE A 80 -3.00 -9.66 -1.44
C ILE A 80 -1.70 -8.88 -1.64
N LEU A 81 -1.78 -7.64 -2.12
CA LEU A 81 -0.61 -6.77 -2.32
C LEU A 81 0.19 -6.57 -1.01
N CYS A 82 -0.52 -6.41 0.12
CA CYS A 82 0.10 -6.16 1.41
C CYS A 82 0.55 -7.43 2.17
N SER A 83 0.27 -8.63 1.65
CA SER A 83 0.63 -9.91 2.30
C SER A 83 1.52 -10.80 1.44
N ASN A 84 1.61 -10.54 0.14
CA ASN A 84 2.43 -11.31 -0.77
C ASN A 84 3.91 -10.90 -0.69
N LYS A 85 4.81 -11.88 -0.55
CA LYS A 85 6.26 -11.66 -0.36
C LYS A 85 6.93 -10.82 -1.46
N ILE A 86 6.43 -10.86 -2.70
CA ILE A 86 7.02 -10.13 -3.84
C ILE A 86 6.63 -8.65 -3.78
N SER A 87 5.39 -8.34 -3.41
CA SER A 87 4.83 -6.98 -3.51
C SER A 87 4.76 -6.23 -2.18
N GLN A 88 4.65 -6.94 -1.05
CA GLN A 88 4.41 -6.36 0.27
C GLN A 88 5.37 -5.22 0.61
N LYS A 89 6.69 -5.41 0.46
CA LYS A 89 7.68 -4.38 0.81
C LYS A 89 7.49 -3.09 0.00
N THR A 90 7.19 -3.21 -1.30
CA THR A 90 6.95 -2.06 -2.18
C THR A 90 5.70 -1.30 -1.79
N TYR A 91 4.57 -2.01 -1.61
CA TYR A 91 3.29 -1.36 -1.32
C TYR A 91 3.22 -0.77 0.09
N LEU A 92 3.80 -1.45 1.09
CA LEU A 92 3.90 -0.92 2.44
C LEU A 92 4.77 0.35 2.51
N LYS A 93 5.87 0.41 1.75
CA LYS A 93 6.67 1.65 1.63
C LYS A 93 5.89 2.80 1.00
N ILE A 94 5.09 2.51 -0.03
CA ILE A 94 4.21 3.52 -0.66
C ILE A 94 3.18 4.02 0.36
N LEU A 95 2.51 3.13 1.08
CA LEU A 95 1.54 3.51 2.12
C LEU A 95 2.18 4.32 3.25
N ALA A 96 3.37 3.92 3.71
CA ALA A 96 4.14 4.67 4.69
C ALA A 96 4.45 6.09 4.18
N GLY A 97 4.91 6.21 2.92
CA GLY A 97 5.14 7.50 2.29
C GLY A 97 3.87 8.35 2.19
N LEU A 98 2.74 7.75 1.79
CA LEU A 98 1.45 8.45 1.71
C LEU A 98 0.98 8.96 3.08
N LEU A 99 1.12 8.13 4.13
CA LEU A 99 0.84 8.54 5.50
C LEU A 99 1.73 9.71 5.92
N LEU A 100 3.05 9.55 5.79
CA LEU A 100 4.04 10.56 6.22
C LEU A 100 3.92 11.88 5.46
N ASN A 101 3.39 11.87 4.23
CA ASN A 101 3.17 13.06 3.41
C ASN A 101 1.69 13.49 3.34
N SER A 102 0.86 13.05 4.28
CA SER A 102 -0.55 13.44 4.34
C SER A 102 -0.69 14.96 4.41
N LYS A 103 -1.59 15.52 3.59
CA LYS A 103 -1.77 16.97 3.45
C LYS A 103 -2.77 17.57 4.42
N ASN A 104 -3.55 16.72 5.08
CA ASN A 104 -4.59 17.08 6.04
C ASN A 104 -4.95 15.88 6.91
N ASN A 105 -5.71 16.15 7.97
CA ASN A 105 -6.12 15.13 8.94
C ASN A 105 -6.93 13.99 8.31
N ASN A 106 -7.78 14.28 7.31
CA ASN A 106 -8.60 13.26 6.65
C ASN A 106 -7.74 12.25 5.87
N GLU A 107 -6.74 12.72 5.13
CA GLU A 107 -5.76 11.85 4.45
C GLU A 107 -4.96 11.02 5.45
N ALA A 108 -4.49 11.65 6.53
CA ALA A 108 -3.75 10.98 7.59
C ALA A 108 -4.56 9.84 8.23
N SER A 109 -5.81 10.12 8.63
CA SER A 109 -6.71 9.10 9.17
C SER A 109 -6.98 7.98 8.16
N LYS A 110 -7.20 8.32 6.88
CA LYS A 110 -7.44 7.34 5.82
C LYS A 110 -6.25 6.38 5.68
N TRP A 111 -5.03 6.91 5.53
CA TRP A 111 -3.85 6.07 5.33
C TRP A 111 -3.49 5.27 6.57
N LEU A 112 -3.64 5.85 7.76
CA LEU A 112 -3.39 5.18 9.02
C LEU A 112 -4.36 4.00 9.23
N ASN A 113 -5.65 4.18 8.94
CA ASN A 113 -6.63 3.10 9.02
C ASN A 113 -6.30 1.95 8.04
N LEU A 114 -5.94 2.28 6.79
CA LEU A 114 -5.52 1.26 5.82
C LEU A 114 -4.27 0.49 6.27
N ILE A 115 -3.30 1.16 6.90
CA ILE A 115 -2.10 0.50 7.45
C ILE A 115 -2.46 -0.40 8.64
N LYS A 116 -3.37 0.04 9.52
CA LYS A 116 -3.83 -0.74 10.69
C LYS A 116 -4.55 -2.04 10.29
N ASP A 117 -5.25 -2.03 9.16
CA ASP A 117 -5.99 -3.19 8.65
C ASP A 117 -5.07 -4.29 8.08
N ILE A 118 -3.76 -4.02 7.97
CA ILE A 118 -2.78 -5.00 7.49
C ILE A 118 -2.41 -5.94 8.62
N LYS A 119 -2.56 -7.25 8.39
CA LYS A 119 -2.39 -8.30 9.42
C LYS A 119 -1.01 -8.30 10.07
N SER A 120 0.04 -8.17 9.26
CA SER A 120 1.42 -8.23 9.69
C SER A 120 2.28 -7.38 8.77
N MET A 121 3.30 -6.73 9.34
CA MET A 121 4.21 -5.87 8.62
C MET A 121 5.61 -5.97 9.23
N ASP A 122 6.61 -5.72 8.40
CA ASP A 122 8.00 -5.74 8.80
C ASP A 122 8.30 -4.58 9.77
N ASN A 123 9.07 -4.87 10.82
CA ASN A 123 9.51 -3.87 11.79
C ASN A 123 10.31 -2.76 11.13
N GLU A 124 11.06 -3.03 10.04
CA GLU A 124 11.77 -1.99 9.28
C GLU A 124 10.82 -0.86 8.80
N ILE A 125 9.61 -1.22 8.38
CA ILE A 125 8.64 -0.25 7.86
C ILE A 125 7.98 0.50 9.00
N ILE A 126 7.69 -0.17 10.11
CA ILE A 126 7.12 0.46 11.29
C ILE A 126 8.11 1.48 11.87
N GLU A 127 9.38 1.09 11.99
CA GLU A 127 10.46 1.96 12.45
C GLU A 127 10.62 3.17 11.53
N PHE A 128 10.55 2.96 10.21
CA PHE A 128 10.57 4.04 9.24
C PHE A 128 9.42 5.03 9.41
N ILE A 129 8.18 4.53 9.61
CA ILE A 129 7.02 5.39 9.89
C ILE A 129 7.25 6.13 11.21
N HIS A 130 7.58 5.41 12.28
CA HIS A 130 7.75 5.95 13.63
C HIS A 130 8.78 7.09 13.67
N SER A 131 9.96 6.86 13.09
CA SER A 131 11.08 7.81 13.09
C SER A 131 10.83 9.09 12.28
N ASN A 132 9.83 9.07 11.39
CA ASN A 132 9.49 10.22 10.54
C ASN A 132 8.12 10.82 10.86
N TYR A 133 7.35 10.21 11.75
CA TYR A 133 5.94 10.54 12.00
C TYR A 133 5.76 11.99 12.46
N LEU A 134 6.55 12.42 13.45
CA LEU A 134 6.46 13.77 14.02
C LEU A 134 7.00 14.88 13.11
N LYS A 135 7.51 14.55 11.91
CA LYS A 135 7.97 15.55 10.93
C LYS A 135 6.83 16.18 10.13
N ASN A 136 5.60 15.67 10.26
CA ASN A 136 4.43 16.19 9.58
C ASN A 136 3.37 16.60 10.60
N ASP A 137 3.10 17.91 10.69
CA ASP A 137 2.15 18.48 11.64
C ASP A 137 0.73 17.92 11.48
N ASN A 138 0.32 17.53 10.27
CA ASN A 138 -0.99 16.90 10.01
C ASN A 138 -1.15 15.52 10.67
N LEU A 139 -0.05 14.91 11.12
CA LEU A 139 -0.07 13.64 11.85
C LEU A 139 -0.11 13.85 13.37
N THR A 140 0.09 15.08 13.84
CA THR A 140 0.21 15.39 15.27
C THR A 140 -1.12 15.79 15.91
N ASP A 141 -2.22 15.83 15.16
CA ASP A 141 -3.56 15.97 15.74
C ASP A 141 -3.81 14.89 16.79
N ASP A 142 -4.39 15.27 17.92
CA ASP A 142 -4.49 14.38 19.09
C ASP A 142 -5.32 13.11 18.78
N SER A 143 -6.33 13.22 17.90
CA SER A 143 -7.14 12.07 17.50
C SER A 143 -6.34 11.08 16.63
N ILE A 144 -5.51 11.59 15.73
CA ILE A 144 -4.67 10.77 14.83
C ILE A 144 -3.52 10.17 15.62
N LEU A 145 -2.86 10.97 16.47
CA LEU A 145 -1.74 10.54 17.30
C LEU A 145 -2.16 9.42 18.26
N LYS A 146 -3.37 9.48 18.81
CA LYS A 146 -3.94 8.38 19.62
C LYS A 146 -4.01 7.08 18.82
N ILE A 147 -4.60 7.13 17.63
CA ILE A 147 -4.76 5.97 16.73
C ILE A 147 -3.38 5.40 16.34
N ALA A 148 -2.39 6.27 16.10
CA ALA A 148 -1.04 5.88 15.74
C ALA A 148 -0.30 5.25 16.92
N ASN A 149 -0.44 5.79 18.13
CA ASN A 149 0.19 5.23 19.33
C ASN A 149 -0.36 3.85 19.70
N GLU A 150 -1.66 3.61 19.53
CA GLU A 150 -2.23 2.25 19.63
C GLU A 150 -1.57 1.29 18.64
N PHE A 151 -1.38 1.74 17.40
CA PHE A 151 -0.71 0.97 16.36
C PHE A 151 0.77 0.70 16.68
N PHE A 152 1.54 1.70 17.09
CA PHE A 152 2.96 1.53 17.45
C PHE A 152 3.14 0.60 18.65
N THR A 153 2.28 0.71 19.65
CA THR A 153 2.32 -0.15 20.84
C THR A 153 2.07 -1.62 20.50
N LYS A 154 1.18 -1.91 19.53
CA LYS A 154 0.94 -3.27 19.02
C LYS A 154 2.22 -3.94 18.49
N TYR A 155 3.17 -3.15 18.00
CA TYR A 155 4.45 -3.61 17.48
C TYR A 155 5.63 -3.32 18.42
N SER A 156 5.37 -3.06 19.70
CA SER A 156 6.38 -2.81 20.74
C SER A 156 7.22 -1.54 20.54
N PHE A 157 6.72 -0.57 19.77
CA PHE A 157 7.34 0.76 19.65
C PHE A 157 6.81 1.71 20.73
N LYS A 158 7.66 2.62 21.20
CA LYS A 158 7.28 3.61 22.21
C LYS A 158 6.24 4.58 21.65
N PRO A 159 5.22 4.97 22.44
CA PRO A 159 4.30 6.03 22.04
C PRO A 159 5.04 7.33 21.71
N LEU A 160 4.59 8.00 20.67
CA LEU A 160 5.04 9.33 20.28
C LEU A 160 4.36 10.39 21.15
N GLN A 161 5.12 11.43 21.50
CA GLN A 161 4.63 12.61 22.21
C GLN A 161 5.03 13.85 21.42
N LYS A 162 4.17 14.87 21.39
CA LYS A 162 4.57 16.20 20.90
C LYS A 162 5.74 16.68 21.75
N VAL A 163 6.81 17.13 21.12
CA VAL A 163 7.82 17.93 21.82
C VAL A 163 7.12 19.24 22.16
N ALA A 164 6.94 19.52 23.45
CA ALA A 164 6.54 20.85 23.88
C ALA A 164 7.64 21.81 23.43
N VAL A 165 7.30 22.77 22.57
CA VAL A 165 8.18 23.91 22.32
C VAL A 165 8.27 24.63 23.66
N VAL A 166 9.41 24.50 24.35
CA VAL A 166 9.73 25.39 25.45
C VAL A 166 10.04 26.72 24.79
N GLU A 167 9.09 27.65 24.81
CA GLU A 167 9.41 29.05 24.58
C GLU A 167 10.38 29.44 25.70
N GLU A 168 11.68 29.50 25.40
CA GLU A 168 12.61 30.24 26.23
C GLU A 168 12.14 31.69 26.21
N ASN A 169 11.40 32.09 27.25
CA ASN A 169 11.29 33.49 27.64
C ASN A 169 12.72 33.94 27.99
N ILE A 170 13.47 34.37 26.97
CA ILE A 170 14.63 35.23 27.18
C ILE A 170 14.03 36.54 27.69
N GLY A 171 13.88 36.62 29.00
CA GLY A 171 13.48 37.84 29.68
C GLY A 171 14.44 38.94 29.26
N ASP A 172 13.88 40.02 28.72
CA ASP A 172 14.56 41.30 28.55
C ASP A 172 15.07 41.76 29.93
N ASP A 173 16.31 41.42 30.25
CA ASP A 173 17.06 42.06 31.32
C ASP A 173 18.33 42.66 30.69
N LEU A 174 18.10 43.70 29.86
CA LEU A 174 19.14 44.61 29.42
C LEU A 174 19.36 45.64 30.53
N PRO A 175 20.54 45.68 31.17
CA PRO A 175 20.86 46.76 32.09
C PRO A 175 21.10 48.04 31.26
N PHE A 176 20.38 49.11 31.64
CA PHE A 176 20.57 50.46 31.12
C PHE A 176 22.00 50.99 31.35
#